data_AF-A0A1Q6L4W0-F1
#
_entry.id   AF-A0A1Q6L4W0-F1
#
_cell.length_a   1.000
_cell.length_b   1.000
_cell.length_c   1.000
_cell.angle_alpha   90.00
_cell.angle_beta   90.00
_cell.angle_gamma   90.00
#
_symmetry.space_group_name_H-M   'P 1'
#
loop_
_entity.id
_entity.type
_entity.pdbx_description
1 polymer ?
#
loop_
_entity_poly.entity_id
_entity_poly.type
_entity_poly.pdbx_seq_one_letter_code
_entity_poly.pdbx_strand_id
1 'polypeptide(L)'
;MFNRFNKMVNRMIKNFNYYNYKRSFDESLDIKREDIENYIKMGATIVDVRSPQEYREGHIDGAINLPEYNIRRNLQNILPDKNQLIILYCSVGERSKMAQNKLKRLGYTNVYTVYEGIGDALFFPIK
;
A
#
# COMPACT_ATOMS: atom_id res chain seq x y z
N MET A 1 -18.06 22.84 -18.84
CA MET A 1 -17.37 21.57 -18.53
C MET A 1 -16.24 21.73 -17.50
N PHE A 2 -15.44 22.81 -17.56
CA PHE A 2 -14.33 23.14 -16.64
C PHE A 2 -14.66 23.12 -15.14
N ASN A 3 -15.83 23.63 -14.72
CA ASN A 3 -16.21 23.70 -13.30
C ASN A 3 -16.42 22.33 -12.63
N ARG A 4 -16.79 21.30 -13.38
CA ARG A 4 -16.94 19.94 -12.83
C ARG A 4 -15.59 19.29 -12.56
N PHE A 5 -14.63 19.49 -13.46
CA PHE A 5 -13.28 18.98 -13.31
C PHE A 5 -12.56 19.63 -12.11
N ASN A 6 -12.58 20.96 -12.01
CA ASN A 6 -11.99 21.67 -10.87
C ASN A 6 -12.65 21.30 -9.53
N LYS A 7 -13.97 21.06 -9.51
CA LYS A 7 -14.68 20.60 -8.30
C LYS A 7 -14.27 19.17 -7.91
N MET A 8 -14.00 18.30 -8.88
CA MET A 8 -13.51 16.94 -8.65
C MET A 8 -12.09 16.97 -8.11
N VAL A 9 -11.18 17.70 -8.76
CA VAL A 9 -9.79 17.88 -8.34
C VAL A 9 -9.73 18.47 -6.92
N ASN A 10 -10.51 19.51 -6.63
CA ASN A 10 -10.59 20.09 -5.28
C ASN A 10 -11.15 19.12 -4.23
N ARG A 11 -12.10 18.23 -4.59
CA ARG A 11 -12.56 17.17 -3.69
C ARG A 11 -11.46 16.14 -3.42
N MET A 12 -10.68 15.78 -4.44
CA MET A 12 -9.57 14.84 -4.29
C MET A 12 -8.46 15.44 -3.41
N ILE A 13 -8.08 16.69 -3.65
CA ILE A 13 -7.11 17.42 -2.82
C ILE A 13 -7.62 17.56 -1.38
N LYS A 14 -8.90 17.90 -1.18
CA LYS A 14 -9.48 18.05 0.16
C LYS A 14 -9.56 16.70 0.90
N ASN A 15 -9.88 15.61 0.21
CA ASN A 15 -9.87 14.27 0.81
C ASN A 15 -8.44 13.84 1.15
N PHE A 16 -7.49 14.04 0.23
CA PHE A 16 -6.07 13.76 0.47
C PHE A 16 -5.52 14.54 1.67
N ASN A 17 -5.77 15.86 1.72
CA ASN A 17 -5.36 16.70 2.85
C ASN A 17 -6.08 16.33 4.16
N TYR A 18 -7.37 16.00 4.11
CA TYR A 18 -8.11 15.54 5.29
C TYR A 18 -7.59 14.21 5.83
N TYR A 19 -7.17 13.29 4.95
CA TYR A 19 -6.56 12.02 5.36
C TYR A 19 -5.16 12.22 5.96
N ASN A 20 -4.31 13.01 5.30
CA ASN A 20 -2.99 13.36 5.83
C ASN A 20 -3.07 14.13 7.16
N TYR A 21 -4.11 14.94 7.35
CA TYR A 21 -4.36 15.65 8.61
C TYR A 21 -4.72 14.69 9.78
N LYS A 22 -5.28 13.51 9.49
CA LYS A 22 -5.87 12.65 10.52
C LYS A 22 -5.03 11.42 10.88
N ARG A 23 -4.14 10.98 10.00
CA ARG A 23 -3.28 9.84 10.29
C ARG A 23 -1.93 10.35 10.76
N SER A 24 -1.56 10.03 11.99
CA SER A 24 -0.18 10.14 12.48
C SER A 24 0.61 8.91 12.06
N PHE A 25 1.91 9.07 11.87
CA PHE A 25 2.82 7.94 11.75
C PHE A 25 2.74 7.08 13.03
N ASP A 26 2.60 5.76 12.86
CA ASP A 26 2.55 4.80 13.96
C ASP A 26 3.65 3.76 13.74
N GLU A 27 4.71 3.83 14.54
CA GLU A 27 5.88 2.94 14.46
C GLU A 27 5.54 1.44 14.57
N SER A 28 4.39 1.09 15.16
CA SER A 28 3.94 -0.29 15.27
C SER A 28 3.21 -0.80 14.02
N LEU A 29 2.83 0.09 13.10
CA LEU A 29 2.01 -0.20 11.93
C LEU A 29 2.63 0.26 10.62
N ASP A 30 3.54 1.22 10.67
CA ASP A 30 3.96 2.02 9.54
C ASP A 30 5.48 2.02 9.41
N ILE A 31 5.95 2.00 8.16
CA ILE A 31 7.36 2.17 7.80
C ILE A 31 7.49 3.36 6.87
N LYS A 32 8.70 3.93 6.80
CA LYS A 32 9.03 4.94 5.80
C LYS A 32 9.49 4.28 4.49
N ARG A 33 9.52 5.05 3.41
CA ARG A 33 9.88 4.53 2.07
C ARG A 33 11.34 4.10 2.03
N GLU A 34 12.21 4.87 2.66
CA GLU A 34 13.65 4.63 2.78
C GLU A 34 14.00 3.31 3.47
N ASP A 35 13.07 2.77 4.28
CA ASP A 35 13.30 1.52 5.03
C ASP A 35 12.95 0.26 4.23
N ILE A 36 12.26 0.37 3.09
CA ILE A 36 11.75 -0.78 2.33
C ILE A 36 12.86 -1.78 2.00
N GLU A 37 14.02 -1.31 1.55
CA GLU A 37 15.18 -2.16 1.22
C GLU A 37 15.69 -2.95 2.43
N ASN A 38 15.63 -2.37 3.63
CA ASN A 38 16.02 -3.07 4.86
C ASN A 38 15.04 -4.19 5.18
N TYR A 39 13.74 -3.95 5.02
CA TYR A 39 12.71 -4.96 5.19
C TYR A 39 12.83 -6.09 4.14
N ILE A 40 13.16 -5.78 2.89
CA ILE A 40 13.45 -6.79 1.85
C ILE A 40 14.61 -7.68 2.30
N LYS A 41 15.72 -7.09 2.78
CA LYS A 41 16.87 -7.85 3.31
C LYS A 41 16.53 -8.71 4.52
N MET A 42 15.53 -8.31 5.32
CA MET A 42 15.00 -9.10 6.44
C MET A 42 14.04 -10.22 6.00
N GLY A 43 13.80 -10.39 4.70
CA GLY A 43 12.91 -11.41 4.15
C GLY A 43 11.43 -11.01 4.13
N ALA A 44 11.12 -9.71 4.13
CA ALA A 44 9.75 -9.25 4.02
C ALA A 44 9.12 -9.55 2.66
N THR A 45 7.88 -10.02 2.67
CA THR A 45 7.04 -10.10 1.48
C THR A 45 6.47 -8.72 1.17
N ILE A 46 6.87 -8.15 0.04
CA ILE A 46 6.37 -6.85 -0.43
C ILE A 46 5.09 -7.06 -1.24
N VAL A 47 4.02 -6.33 -0.90
CA VAL A 47 2.71 -6.50 -1.52
C VAL A 47 2.17 -5.17 -2.02
N ASP A 48 1.97 -5.09 -3.34
CA ASP A 48 1.29 -3.99 -3.98
C ASP A 48 -0.22 -4.23 -3.96
N VAL A 49 -0.96 -3.39 -3.23
CA VAL A 49 -2.42 -3.49 -3.14
C VAL A 49 -3.17 -2.60 -4.13
N ARG A 50 -2.46 -2.02 -5.09
CA ARG A 50 -3.02 -1.27 -6.23
C ARG A 50 -3.66 -2.20 -7.26
N SER A 51 -4.28 -1.61 -8.28
CA SER A 51 -4.83 -2.38 -9.38
C SER A 51 -3.73 -3.10 -10.18
N PRO A 52 -4.06 -4.20 -10.88
CA PRO A 52 -3.10 -4.86 -11.77
C PRO A 52 -2.55 -3.96 -12.87
N GLN A 53 -3.28 -2.92 -13.27
CA GLN A 53 -2.81 -1.95 -14.25
C GLN A 53 -1.70 -1.07 -13.67
N GLU A 54 -1.94 -0.44 -12.52
CA GLU A 54 -0.93 0.39 -11.83
C GLU A 54 0.34 -0.41 -11.53
N TYR A 55 0.20 -1.68 -11.15
CA TYR A 55 1.33 -2.57 -10.92
C TYR A 55 2.13 -2.82 -12.21
N ARG A 56 1.47 -3.09 -13.35
CA ARG A 56 2.14 -3.29 -14.65
C ARG A 56 2.83 -2.03 -15.17
N GLU A 57 2.28 -0.85 -14.87
CA GLU A 57 2.87 0.44 -15.24
C GLU A 57 4.17 0.73 -14.47
N GLY A 58 4.36 0.10 -13.31
CA GLY A 58 5.58 0.15 -12.52
C GLY A 58 5.32 -0.26 -11.08
N HIS A 59 6.23 -1.01 -10.48
CA HIS A 59 6.13 -1.50 -9.10
C HIS A 59 7.52 -1.73 -8.52
N ILE A 60 7.58 -1.91 -7.20
CA ILE A 60 8.81 -2.32 -6.50
C ILE A 60 9.18 -3.73 -6.97
N ASP A 61 10.45 -3.95 -7.35
CA ASP A 61 10.94 -5.25 -7.82
C ASP A 61 10.66 -6.37 -6.80
N GLY A 62 10.24 -7.53 -7.29
CA GLY A 62 9.83 -8.67 -6.47
C GLY A 62 8.52 -8.51 -5.70
N ALA A 63 7.83 -7.36 -5.78
CA ALA A 63 6.54 -7.20 -5.11
C ALA A 63 5.45 -8.07 -5.73
N ILE A 64 4.54 -8.59 -4.91
CA ILE A 64 3.37 -9.34 -5.38
C ILE A 64 2.17 -8.40 -5.51
N ASN A 65 1.44 -8.46 -6.63
CA ASN A 65 0.19 -7.73 -6.75
C ASN A 65 -0.97 -8.48 -6.07
N LEU A 66 -1.52 -7.91 -5.00
CA LEU A 66 -2.74 -8.37 -4.36
C LEU A 66 -3.67 -7.16 -4.16
N PRO A 67 -4.50 -6.82 -5.15
CA PRO A 67 -5.35 -5.64 -5.07
C PRO A 67 -6.21 -5.65 -3.80
N GLU A 68 -6.34 -4.49 -3.16
CA GLU A 68 -7.03 -4.32 -1.86
C GLU A 68 -8.44 -4.96 -1.84
N TYR A 69 -9.15 -4.83 -2.96
CA TYR A 69 -10.50 -5.35 -3.16
C TYR A 69 -10.55 -6.89 -3.30
N ASN A 70 -9.44 -7.51 -3.69
CA ASN A 70 -9.32 -8.96 -3.92
C ASN A 70 -8.77 -9.74 -2.72
N ILE A 71 -8.30 -9.06 -1.66
CA ILE A 71 -7.71 -9.70 -0.47
C ILE A 71 -8.57 -10.85 0.05
N ARG A 72 -9.88 -10.64 0.25
CA ARG A 72 -10.75 -11.70 0.82
C ARG A 72 -10.81 -12.99 0.00
N ARG A 73 -10.57 -12.93 -1.32
CA ARG A 73 -10.70 -14.08 -2.22
C ARG A 73 -9.38 -14.82 -2.41
N ASN A 74 -8.27 -14.09 -2.51
CA ASN A 74 -7.00 -14.66 -2.95
C ASN A 74 -5.92 -14.71 -1.86
N LEU A 75 -6.18 -14.13 -0.69
CA LEU A 75 -5.16 -13.97 0.36
C LEU A 75 -4.51 -15.30 0.79
N GLN A 76 -5.29 -16.37 1.00
CA GLN A 76 -4.73 -17.63 1.47
C GLN A 76 -3.80 -18.30 0.44
N ASN A 77 -4.06 -18.12 -0.85
CA ASN A 77 -3.23 -18.68 -1.90
C ASN A 77 -1.90 -17.91 -2.06
N ILE A 78 -1.92 -16.61 -1.76
CA ILE A 78 -0.77 -15.72 -1.99
C ILE A 78 0.07 -15.54 -0.73
N LEU A 79 -0.58 -15.42 0.43
CA LEU A 79 0.04 -15.20 1.74
C LEU A 79 -0.42 -16.29 2.72
N PRO A 80 -0.06 -17.57 2.51
CA PRO A 80 -0.56 -18.67 3.35
C PRO A 80 -0.06 -18.60 4.80
N ASP A 81 1.16 -18.12 5.02
CA ASP A 81 1.72 -17.94 6.37
C ASP A 81 1.23 -16.62 7.00
N LYS A 82 0.59 -16.72 8.17
CA LYS A 82 0.08 -15.56 8.93
C LYS A 82 1.15 -14.83 9.74
N ASN A 83 2.30 -15.46 9.98
CA ASN A 83 3.39 -14.91 10.78
C ASN A 83 4.48 -14.25 9.93
N GLN A 84 4.46 -14.46 8.61
CA GLN A 84 5.43 -13.86 7.69
C GLN A 84 5.39 -12.32 7.78
N LEU A 85 6.56 -11.71 7.60
CA LEU A 85 6.72 -10.26 7.59
C LEU A 85 6.17 -9.69 6.28
N ILE A 86 5.17 -8.80 6.36
CA ILE A 86 4.47 -8.27 5.19
C ILE A 86 4.55 -6.75 5.18
N ILE A 87 5.02 -6.19 4.07
CA ILE A 87 4.97 -4.76 3.79
C ILE A 87 3.94 -4.49 2.69
N LEU A 88 2.88 -3.78 3.05
CA LEU A 88 1.84 -3.37 2.11
C LEU A 88 2.11 -1.95 1.62
N TYR A 89 1.96 -1.72 0.32
CA TYR A 89 2.00 -0.37 -0.22
C TYR A 89 0.91 -0.13 -1.26
N CYS A 90 0.63 1.15 -1.48
CA CYS A 90 -0.12 1.66 -2.61
C CYS A 90 0.41 3.05 -2.98
N SER A 91 -0.28 3.82 -3.83
CA SER A 91 0.20 5.13 -4.26
C SER A 91 0.32 6.14 -3.10
N VAL A 92 -0.66 6.19 -2.20
CA VAL A 92 -0.78 7.25 -1.18
C VAL A 92 -1.07 6.75 0.24
N GLY A 93 -0.89 5.45 0.51
CA GLY A 93 -1.02 4.88 1.87
C GLY A 93 -2.44 4.51 2.33
N GLU A 94 -3.50 4.94 1.64
CA GLU A 94 -4.90 4.66 2.05
C GLU A 94 -5.28 3.19 1.83
N ARG A 95 -5.13 2.68 0.60
CA ARG A 95 -5.47 1.29 0.25
C ARG A 95 -4.65 0.29 1.06
N SER A 96 -3.35 0.55 1.29
CA SER A 96 -2.49 -0.33 2.10
C SER A 96 -2.94 -0.39 3.56
N LYS A 97 -3.47 0.70 4.12
CA LYS A 97 -4.05 0.69 5.48
C LYS A 97 -5.33 -0.12 5.57
N MET A 98 -6.22 0.02 4.59
CA MET A 98 -7.43 -0.80 4.51
C MET A 98 -7.07 -2.29 4.41
N ALA A 99 -6.08 -2.62 3.58
CA ALA A 99 -5.52 -3.96 3.46
C ALA A 99 -4.92 -4.46 4.79
N GLN A 100 -4.08 -3.67 5.47
CA GLN A 100 -3.51 -4.03 6.78
C GLN A 100 -4.60 -4.37 7.78
N ASN A 101 -5.64 -3.55 7.88
CA ASN A 101 -6.77 -3.79 8.78
C ASN A 101 -7.51 -5.10 8.44
N LYS A 102 -7.68 -5.42 7.15
CA LYS A 102 -8.26 -6.70 6.71
C LYS A 102 -7.37 -7.88 7.11
N LEU A 103 -6.06 -7.79 6.89
CA LEU A 103 -5.10 -8.85 7.23
C LEU A 103 -5.04 -9.07 8.75
N LYS A 104 -4.95 -8.01 9.56
CA LYS A 104 -4.94 -8.12 11.02
C LYS A 104 -6.20 -8.80 11.57
N ARG A 105 -7.38 -8.48 11.03
CA ARG A 105 -8.64 -9.17 11.39
C ARG A 105 -8.67 -10.64 11.01
N LEU A 106 -7.85 -11.06 10.04
CA LEU A 106 -7.71 -12.46 9.63
C LEU A 106 -6.59 -13.20 10.40
N GLY A 107 -5.95 -12.52 11.35
CA GLY A 107 -4.93 -13.09 12.25
C GLY A 107 -3.50 -12.93 11.79
N TYR A 108 -3.22 -12.07 10.80
CA TYR A 108 -1.84 -11.73 10.43
C TYR A 108 -1.29 -10.74 11.45
N THR A 109 -0.14 -11.04 12.03
CA THR A 109 0.43 -10.29 13.15
C THR A 109 1.55 -9.35 12.74
N ASN A 110 2.29 -9.70 11.68
CA ASN A 110 3.50 -9.01 11.25
C ASN A 110 3.30 -8.21 9.94
N VAL A 111 2.36 -7.25 9.98
CA VAL A 111 1.91 -6.50 8.79
C VAL A 111 2.10 -5.01 8.98
N TYR A 112 2.89 -4.40 8.12
CA TYR A 112 3.17 -2.97 8.10
C TYR A 112 2.71 -2.32 6.79
N THR A 113 2.59 -0.99 6.80
CA THR A 113 2.28 -0.22 5.59
C THR A 113 3.33 0.85 5.34
N VAL A 114 3.63 1.13 4.07
CA VAL A 114 4.41 2.31 3.71
C VAL A 114 3.52 3.54 3.95
N TYR A 115 3.91 4.39 4.92
CA TYR A 115 3.05 5.42 5.50
C TYR A 115 2.41 6.36 4.46
N GLU A 116 3.23 6.93 3.58
CA GLU A 116 2.80 7.86 2.53
C GLU A 116 2.50 7.17 1.20
N GLY A 117 2.40 5.83 1.19
CA GLY A 117 2.45 5.05 -0.05
C GLY A 117 3.79 5.20 -0.76
N ILE A 118 3.84 5.04 -2.08
CA ILE A 118 5.07 5.13 -2.88
C ILE A 118 5.04 6.25 -3.94
N GLY A 119 3.95 7.02 -4.01
CA GLY A 119 3.67 7.94 -5.10
C GLY A 119 3.22 7.23 -6.37
N ASP A 120 3.18 7.97 -7.48
CA ASP A 120 3.08 7.35 -8.81
C ASP A 120 4.44 6.70 -9.14
N ALA A 121 4.41 5.44 -9.56
CA ALA A 121 5.55 4.52 -9.62
C ALA A 121 6.67 4.88 -10.62
N LEU A 122 6.73 6.13 -11.09
CA LEU A 122 7.75 6.65 -12.00
C LEU A 122 9.13 6.82 -11.33
N PHE A 123 9.26 6.62 -10.02
CA PHE A 123 10.50 6.87 -9.27
C PHE A 123 11.20 5.63 -8.71
N PHE A 124 10.62 4.44 -8.83
CA PHE A 124 11.33 3.20 -8.48
C PHE A 124 12.08 2.72 -9.72
N PRO A 125 13.35 2.29 -9.58
CA PRO A 125 14.13 1.82 -10.73
C PRO A 125 13.43 0.59 -11.31
N ILE A 126 12.68 0.82 -12.39
CA ILE A 126 12.25 -0.22 -13.31
C ILE A 126 13.55 -0.78 -13.91
N LYS A 127 13.91 -2.00 -13.56
CA LYS A 127 14.86 -2.77 -14.37
C LYS A 127 14.11 -3.43 -15.51
#